data_AF-A0A9D7R302-F1
#
_entry.id   AF-A0A9D7R302-F1
#
_cell.length_a   1.000
_cell.length_b   1.000
_cell.length_c   1.000
_cell.angle_alpha   90.00
_cell.angle_beta   90.00
_cell.angle_gamma   90.00
#
_symmetry.space_group_name_H-M   'P 1'
#
loop_
_entity.id
_entity.type
_entity.pdbx_description
1 polymer ?
#
loop_
_entity_poly.entity_id
_entity_poly.type
_entity_poly.pdbx_seq_one_letter_code
_entity_poly.pdbx_strand_id
1 'polypeptide(L)' 'MPTVALSVAERQQREKAVAFARASVGLEGFKPSASDEDRARRFIDGSIGLADFLRVDH' A
#
# COMPACT_ATOMS: atom_id res chain seq x y z
N MET A 1 14.66 5.32 -16.09
CA MET A 1 13.67 6.21 -15.44
C MET A 1 14.12 6.41 -14.00
N PRO A 2 14.29 7.65 -13.49
CA PRO A 2 14.82 7.81 -12.15
C PRO A 2 13.73 7.39 -11.15
N THR A 3 13.96 6.27 -10.46
CA THR A 3 13.22 5.88 -9.27
C THR A 3 13.54 6.92 -8.21
N VAL A 4 12.67 7.94 -8.07
CA VAL A 4 12.79 8.91 -6.98
C VAL A 4 12.71 8.10 -5.70
N ALA A 5 13.83 8.01 -4.97
CA ALA A 5 13.87 7.34 -3.68
C ALA A 5 12.82 8.01 -2.79
N LEU A 6 11.83 7.23 -2.35
CA LEU A 6 10.73 7.75 -1.54
C LEU A 6 11.30 8.38 -0.27
N SER A 7 10.87 9.59 0.09
CA SER A 7 11.33 10.19 1.34
C SER A 7 10.82 9.39 2.54
N VAL A 8 11.54 9.44 3.66
CA VAL A 8 11.13 8.76 4.90
C VAL A 8 9.72 9.21 5.34
N ALA A 9 9.41 10.50 5.15
CA ALA A 9 8.10 11.07 5.48
C ALA A 9 6.98 10.48 4.60
N GLU A 10 7.22 10.35 3.29
CA GLU A 10 6.25 9.72 2.38
C GLU A 10 6.06 8.24 2.70
N ARG A 11 7.14 7.51 3.02
CA ARG A 11 7.06 6.09 3.38
C ARG A 11 6.22 5.90 4.63
N GLN A 12 6.48 6.69 5.67
CA GLN A 12 5.69 6.67 6.90
C GLN A 12 4.22 7.04 6.66
N GLN A 13 3.95 7.98 5.76
CA GLN A 13 2.58 8.34 5.40
C GLN A 13 1.85 7.17 4.73
N ARG A 14 2.53 6.45 3.82
CA ARG A 14 1.98 5.26 3.16
C ARG A 14 1.76 4.12 4.14
N GLU A 15 2.70 3.88 5.06
CA GLU A 15 2.55 2.89 6.13
C GLU A 15 1.31 3.14 6.99
N LYS A 16 1.10 4.39 7.42
CA LYS A 16 -0.08 4.79 8.21
C LYS A 16 -1.37 4.58 7.42
N ALA A 17 -1.39 4.95 6.15
CA ALA A 17 -2.56 4.78 5.28
C ALA A 17 -2.92 3.29 5.10
N VAL A 18 -1.92 2.44 4.83
CA VAL A 18 -2.11 0.98 4.69
C VAL A 18 -2.57 0.37 6.03
N ALA A 19 -1.96 0.75 7.14
CA ALA A 19 -2.34 0.26 8.46
C ALA A 19 -3.79 0.64 8.82
N PHE A 20 -4.20 1.87 8.50
CA PHE A 20 -5.58 2.33 8.70
C PHE A 20 -6.55 1.51 7.84
N ALA A 21 -6.29 1.37 6.54
CA ALA A 21 -7.14 0.59 5.64
C ALA A 21 -7.27 -0.87 6.10
N ARG A 22 -6.16 -1.49 6.53
CA ARG A 22 -6.14 -2.85 7.07
C ARG A 22 -6.97 -2.98 8.35
N ALA A 23 -6.89 -1.98 9.23
CA ALA A 23 -7.72 -1.96 10.44
C ALA A 23 -9.20 -1.81 10.10
N SER A 24 -9.56 -0.92 9.16
CA SER A 24 -10.94 -0.73 8.71
C SER A 24 -11.56 -2.01 8.15
N VAL A 25 -10.87 -2.69 7.21
CA VAL A 25 -11.38 -3.96 6.65
C VAL A 25 -11.41 -5.07 7.69
N GLY A 26 -10.47 -5.06 8.65
CA GLY A 26 -10.44 -6.01 9.76
C GLY A 26 -11.61 -5.86 10.72
N LEU A 27 -12.08 -4.62 10.96
CA LEU A 27 -13.28 -4.35 11.75
C LEU A 27 -14.56 -4.89 11.09
N GLU A 28 -14.58 -4.95 9.76
CA GLU A 28 -15.67 -5.54 8.97
C GLU A 28 -15.54 -7.08 8.84
N GLY A 29 -14.48 -7.68 9.40
CA GLY A 29 -14.23 -9.13 9.36
C GLY A 29 -13.49 -9.61 8.12
N PHE A 30 -13.06 -8.70 7.24
CA PHE A 30 -12.27 -9.04 6.06
C PHE A 30 -10.77 -9.08 6.38
N LYS A 31 -10.05 -9.93 5.63
CA LYS A 31 -8.59 -9.96 5.65
C LYS A 31 -8.08 -9.72 4.22
N PRO A 32 -7.13 -8.79 4.02
CA PRO A 32 -6.49 -8.61 2.73
C PRO A 32 -5.90 -9.94 2.23
N SER A 33 -5.96 -10.16 0.92
CA SER A 33 -5.31 -11.32 0.30
C SER A 33 -3.78 -11.16 0.34
N ALA A 34 -3.03 -12.26 0.15
CA ALA A 34 -1.57 -12.19 0.07
C ALA A 34 -1.08 -11.27 -1.08
N SER A 35 -1.81 -11.24 -2.19
CA SER A 35 -1.51 -10.35 -3.33
C SER A 35 -1.70 -8.88 -3.00
N ASP A 36 -2.70 -8.56 -2.16
CA ASP A 36 -2.97 -7.19 -1.74
C ASP A 36 -1.97 -6.71 -0.69
N GLU A 37 -1.52 -7.61 0.19
CA GLU A 37 -0.40 -7.34 1.12
C GLU A 37 0.92 -7.09 0.35
N ASP A 38 1.22 -7.86 -0.70
CA ASP A 38 2.41 -7.64 -1.54
C ASP A 38 2.34 -6.28 -2.26
N ARG A 39 1.18 -5.93 -2.83
CA ARG A 39 0.95 -4.61 -3.44
C ARG A 39 1.09 -3.48 -2.43
N ALA A 40 0.52 -3.64 -1.23
CA ALA A 40 0.66 -2.64 -0.17
C ALA A 40 2.12 -2.42 0.24
N ARG A 41 2.92 -3.49 0.31
CA ARG A 41 4.36 -3.39 0.58
C ARG A 41 5.11 -2.65 -0.52
N ARG A 42 4.84 -2.96 -1.79
CA ARG A 42 5.45 -2.26 -2.93
C ARG A 42 5.06 -0.78 -2.95
N PHE A 43 3.83 -0.45 -2.56
CA PHE A 43 3.39 0.93 -2.44
C PHE A 43 4.14 1.66 -1.32
N ILE A 44 4.26 1.04 -0.14
CA ILE A 44 5.03 1.61 0.99
C ILE A 44 6.48 1.86 0.60
N ASP A 45 7.14 0.89 -0.01
CA ASP A 45 8.56 0.98 -0.40
C ASP A 45 8.77 1.88 -1.64
N GLY A 46 7.71 2.42 -2.24
CA GLY A 46 7.79 3.32 -3.39
C GLY A 46 8.10 2.64 -4.71
N SER A 47 8.03 1.31 -4.74
CA SER A 47 8.21 0.51 -5.97
C SER A 47 7.03 0.67 -6.94
N ILE A 48 5.86 1.03 -6.43
CA ILE A 48 4.67 1.36 -7.23
C ILE A 48 4.03 2.68 -6.79
N GLY A 49 3.34 3.34 -7.72
CA GLY A 49 2.55 4.54 -7.44
C GLY A 49 1.17 4.22 -6.88
N LEU A 50 0.42 5.25 -6.50
CA LEU A 50 -0.95 5.10 -6.01
C LEU A 50 -1.87 4.51 -7.09
N ALA A 51 -1.70 4.89 -8.36
CA ALA A 51 -2.52 4.40 -9.46
C ALA A 51 -2.37 2.87 -9.64
N ASP A 52 -1.14 2.38 -9.58
CA ASP A 52 -0.83 0.94 -9.64
C ASP A 52 -1.32 0.19 -8.39
N PHE A 53 -1.27 0.84 -7.23
CA PHE A 53 -1.77 0.27 -5.98
C PHE A 53 -3.30 0.11 -5.97
N LEU A 54 -4.03 1.06 -6.56
CA LEU A 54 -5.50 1.04 -6.65
C LEU A 54 -6.02 0.19 -7.81
N ARG A 55 -5.16 -0.24 -8.72
CA ARG A 55 -5.55 -1.07 -9.85
C ARG A 55 -5.92 -2.47 -9.35
N VAL A 56 -7.20 -2.80 -9.52
CA VAL A 56 -7.70 -4.15 -9.28
C VAL A 56 -7.54 -4.92 -10.58
N ASP A 57 -6.53 -5.79 -10.66
CA ASP A 57 -6.46 -6.76 -11.76
C ASP A 57 -7.60 -7.78 -11.57
N HIS A 58 -8.53 -7.77 -12.52
CA HIS A 58 -9.76 -8.58 -12.54
C HIS A 58 -9.49 -10.02 -12.97
#